data_AF-A0A3B5YQV1-F1
#
_entry.id   AF-A0A3B5YQV1-F1
#
_cell.length_a   1.000
_cell.length_b   1.000
_cell.length_c   1.000
_cell.angle_alpha   90.00
_cell.angle_beta   90.00
_cell.angle_gamma   90.00
#
_symmetry.space_group_name_H-M   'P 1'
#
loop_
_entity.id
_entity.type
_entity.pdbx_description
1 polymer ?
#
loop_
_entity_poly.entity_id
_entity_poly.type
_entity_poly.pdbx_seq_one_letter_code
_entity_poly.pdbx_strand_id
1 'polypeptide(L)'
;MAEAILLAVSKIGAIVLNEAVLAVINRLSRKVDNLKELPIKIKRIDIELKTMNGVIQDLGTTHLSNNVVKGWIGNVRRLAYHVEDVIDKYSYEALKLKDEGFLNRYAIRSSRHIKVFSKIAEEVIEIEMSMQRLIGSDEDLVGIGENRGKLTEWLITDEKETTVITVSGMGGLGKTTLVKNVYDREKANFPDAHAWIVVSRTYVVVDLLKALLTKIQYTQESPPPGARPDVYELTEAIKKILQDRKCLIVLDDVWNPEAYSLI
;
A
#
# COMPACT_ATOMS: atom_id res chain seq x y z
N MET A 1 -16.81 -20.71 -2.84
CA MET A 1 -15.93 -19.55 -3.18
C MET A 1 -15.91 -18.45 -2.12
N ALA A 2 -17.00 -18.22 -1.37
CA ALA A 2 -17.15 -17.13 -0.39
C ALA A 2 -16.98 -17.55 1.10
N GLU A 3 -16.67 -18.82 1.38
CA GLU A 3 -16.71 -19.39 2.74
C GLU A 3 -15.84 -18.63 3.76
N ALA A 4 -14.60 -18.30 3.40
CA ALA A 4 -13.70 -17.55 4.29
C ALA A 4 -14.27 -16.16 4.65
N ILE A 5 -14.90 -15.48 3.67
CA ILE A 5 -15.47 -14.15 3.88
C ILE A 5 -16.69 -14.23 4.79
N LEU A 6 -17.58 -15.20 4.52
CA LEU A 6 -18.77 -15.43 5.34
C LEU A 6 -18.41 -15.81 6.78
N LEU A 7 -17.35 -16.61 6.96
CA LEU A 7 -16.86 -16.99 8.29
C LEU A 7 -16.31 -15.79 9.05
N ALA A 8 -15.45 -14.98 8.42
CA ALA A 8 -14.92 -13.75 9.01
C ALA A 8 -16.04 -12.78 9.41
N VAL A 9 -17.00 -12.52 8.51
CA VAL A 9 -18.18 -11.68 8.77
C VAL A 9 -19.02 -12.22 9.93
N SER A 10 -19.26 -13.53 9.98
CA SER A 10 -20.01 -14.18 11.06
C SER A 10 -19.32 -14.00 12.42
N LYS A 11 -18.00 -14.21 12.47
CA LYS A 11 -17.20 -14.03 13.70
C LYS A 11 -17.18 -12.59 14.17
N ILE A 12 -17.05 -11.63 13.26
CA ILE A 12 -17.18 -10.20 13.60
C ILE A 12 -18.57 -9.93 14.20
N GLY A 13 -19.63 -10.43 13.57
CA GLY A 13 -20.99 -10.31 14.08
C GLY A 13 -21.16 -10.85 15.49
N ALA A 14 -20.60 -12.03 15.77
CA ALA A 14 -20.64 -12.65 17.10
C ALA A 14 -19.96 -11.80 18.17
N ILE A 15 -18.82 -11.19 17.83
CA ILE A 15 -18.08 -10.31 18.75
C ILE A 15 -18.79 -8.98 18.98
N VAL A 16 -19.28 -8.35 17.92
CA VAL A 16 -19.97 -7.05 18.00
C VAL A 16 -21.25 -7.15 18.83
N LEU A 17 -21.90 -8.31 18.85
CA LEU A 17 -23.08 -8.58 19.68
C LEU A 17 -22.75 -9.06 21.10
N ASN A 18 -21.47 -9.30 21.42
CA ASN A 18 -21.08 -9.82 22.73
C ASN A 18 -20.84 -8.68 23.74
N GLU A 19 -21.83 -8.45 24.61
CA GLU A 19 -21.79 -7.39 25.63
C GLU A 19 -20.58 -7.49 26.56
N ALA A 20 -20.12 -8.69 26.88
CA ALA A 20 -18.98 -8.87 27.77
C ALA A 20 -17.67 -8.42 27.12
N VAL A 21 -17.49 -8.74 25.83
CA VAL A 21 -16.34 -8.29 25.04
C VAL A 21 -16.32 -6.76 24.91
N LEU A 22 -17.50 -6.16 24.63
CA LEU A 22 -17.64 -4.70 24.56
C LEU A 22 -17.33 -4.01 25.90
N ALA A 23 -17.77 -4.59 27.03
CA ALA A 23 -17.49 -4.04 28.35
C ALA A 23 -15.99 -4.03 28.67
N VAL A 24 -15.28 -5.09 28.32
CA VAL A 24 -13.81 -5.19 28.48
C VAL A 24 -13.10 -4.10 27.67
N ILE A 25 -13.50 -3.93 26.41
CA ILE A 25 -12.90 -2.94 25.50
C ILE A 25 -13.14 -1.52 25.97
N ASN A 26 -14.37 -1.20 26.37
CA ASN A 26 -14.70 0.11 26.92
C ASN A 26 -13.86 0.45 28.15
N ARG A 27 -13.53 -0.54 28.97
CA ARG A 27 -12.66 -0.36 30.13
C ARG A 27 -11.20 -0.11 29.74
N LEU A 28 -10.67 -0.86 28.76
CA LEU A 28 -9.29 -0.70 28.30
C LEU A 28 -9.08 0.60 27.51
N SER A 29 -10.09 1.03 26.74
CA SER A 29 -10.06 2.27 25.95
C SER A 29 -9.99 3.54 26.78
N ARG A 30 -10.30 3.48 28.09
CA ARG A 30 -10.05 4.58 29.03
C ARG A 30 -8.57 4.76 29.37
N LYS A 31 -7.74 3.75 29.09
CA LYS A 31 -6.32 3.73 29.44
C LYS A 31 -5.40 3.94 28.23
N VAL A 32 -5.85 3.58 27.02
CA VAL A 32 -5.08 3.76 25.78
C VAL A 32 -5.99 4.21 24.65
N ASP A 33 -5.59 5.26 23.95
CA ASP A 33 -6.40 5.91 22.93
C ASP A 33 -6.61 5.06 21.67
N ASN A 34 -5.61 4.27 21.26
CA ASN A 34 -5.70 3.46 20.04
C ASN A 34 -6.81 2.38 20.10
N LEU A 35 -7.30 2.03 21.29
CA LEU A 35 -8.41 1.09 21.46
C LEU A 35 -9.80 1.72 21.29
N LYS A 36 -9.90 3.05 21.38
CA LYS A 36 -11.19 3.76 21.24
C LYS A 36 -11.81 3.56 19.86
N GLU A 37 -10.98 3.52 18.82
CA GLU A 37 -11.42 3.36 17.44
C GLU A 37 -11.58 1.88 17.03
N LEU A 38 -11.03 0.95 17.82
CA LEU A 38 -10.98 -0.47 17.46
C LEU A 38 -12.37 -1.07 17.14
N PRO A 39 -13.44 -0.83 17.93
CA PRO A 39 -14.78 -1.31 17.58
C PRO A 39 -15.34 -0.73 16.28
N ILE A 40 -15.03 0.53 16.01
CA ILE A 40 -15.48 1.23 14.80
C ILE A 40 -14.79 0.62 13.58
N LYS A 41 -13.48 0.40 13.67
CA LYS A 41 -12.68 -0.23 12.60
C LYS A 41 -13.11 -1.68 12.33
N ILE A 42 -13.38 -2.47 13.36
CA ILE A 42 -13.91 -3.84 13.21
C ILE A 42 -15.27 -3.83 12.48
N LYS A 43 -16.16 -2.90 12.81
CA LYS A 43 -17.44 -2.74 12.07
C LYS A 43 -17.22 -2.31 10.63
N ARG A 44 -16.25 -1.44 10.36
CA ARG A 44 -15.90 -1.05 8.99
C ARG A 44 -15.42 -2.25 8.17
N ILE A 45 -14.55 -3.08 8.74
CA ILE A 45 -14.07 -4.34 8.13
C ILE A 45 -15.24 -5.24 7.75
N ASP A 46 -16.24 -5.39 8.63
CA ASP A 46 -17.46 -6.16 8.34
C ASP A 46 -18.21 -5.64 7.11
N ILE A 47 -18.39 -4.32 7.02
CA ILE A 47 -19.04 -3.68 5.86
C ILE A 47 -18.25 -3.93 4.58
N GLU A 48 -16.94 -3.68 4.59
CA GLU A 48 -16.10 -3.83 3.40
C GLU A 48 -16.02 -5.28 2.92
N LEU A 49 -15.90 -6.26 3.83
CA LEU A 49 -15.92 -7.67 3.47
C LEU A 49 -17.27 -8.08 2.85
N LYS A 50 -18.39 -7.56 3.37
CA LYS A 50 -19.72 -7.79 2.76
C LYS A 50 -19.80 -7.20 1.36
N THR A 51 -19.28 -5.99 1.16
CA THR A 51 -19.20 -5.35 -0.16
C THR A 51 -18.39 -6.20 -1.15
N MET A 52 -17.18 -6.62 -0.76
CA MET A 52 -16.33 -7.48 -1.59
C MET A 52 -17.03 -8.81 -1.92
N ASN A 53 -17.72 -9.40 -0.95
CA ASN A 53 -18.49 -10.62 -1.18
C ASN A 53 -19.64 -10.40 -2.18
N GLY A 54 -20.34 -9.27 -2.11
CA GLY A 54 -21.37 -8.88 -3.09
C GLY A 54 -20.80 -8.84 -4.50
N VAL A 55 -19.66 -8.17 -4.69
CA VAL A 55 -18.96 -8.13 -5.99
C VAL A 55 -18.58 -9.53 -6.48
N ILE A 56 -18.08 -10.39 -5.59
CA ILE A 56 -17.74 -11.79 -5.95
C ILE A 56 -18.99 -12.57 -6.38
N GLN A 57 -20.14 -12.35 -5.75
CA GLN A 57 -21.39 -12.99 -6.10
C GLN A 57 -21.91 -12.51 -7.46
N ASP A 58 -21.88 -11.20 -7.71
CA ASP A 58 -22.32 -10.57 -8.96
C ASP A 58 -21.47 -10.98 -10.17
N LEU A 59 -20.15 -11.14 -9.98
CA LEU A 59 -19.25 -11.60 -11.03
C LEU A 59 -19.55 -13.03 -11.52
N GLY A 60 -20.31 -13.82 -10.75
CA GLY A 60 -20.78 -15.15 -11.15
C GLY A 60 -19.67 -16.12 -11.61
N THR A 61 -20.05 -17.16 -12.34
CA THR A 61 -19.11 -18.11 -12.95
C THR A 61 -18.56 -17.66 -14.31
N THR A 62 -19.11 -16.59 -14.88
CA THR A 62 -18.85 -16.12 -16.26
C THR A 62 -17.50 -15.42 -16.43
N HIS A 63 -16.93 -14.85 -15.35
CA HIS A 63 -15.64 -14.16 -15.38
C HIS A 63 -14.50 -14.91 -14.68
N LEU A 64 -14.72 -16.17 -14.27
CA LEU A 64 -13.70 -16.99 -13.60
C LEU A 64 -12.54 -17.39 -14.51
N SER A 65 -12.66 -17.26 -15.83
CA SER A 65 -11.53 -17.46 -16.75
C SER A 65 -10.50 -16.34 -16.69
N ASN A 66 -10.87 -15.15 -16.21
CA ASN A 66 -9.97 -14.01 -16.12
C ASN A 66 -8.98 -14.16 -14.95
N ASN A 67 -7.68 -14.23 -15.26
CA ASN A 67 -6.61 -14.38 -14.27
C ASN A 67 -6.54 -13.19 -13.29
N VAL A 68 -6.93 -11.99 -13.72
CA VAL A 68 -7.00 -10.80 -12.85
C VAL A 68 -8.10 -10.96 -11.80
N VAL A 69 -9.30 -11.39 -12.21
CA VAL A 69 -10.43 -11.64 -11.31
C VAL A 69 -10.10 -12.75 -10.33
N LYS A 70 -9.49 -13.85 -10.80
CA LYS A 70 -9.00 -14.94 -9.94
C LYS A 70 -7.97 -14.45 -8.91
N GLY A 71 -7.00 -13.65 -9.34
CA GLY A 71 -5.99 -13.07 -8.46
C GLY A 71 -6.58 -12.17 -7.38
N TRP A 72 -7.51 -11.29 -7.76
CA TRP A 72 -8.23 -10.43 -6.83
C TRP A 72 -9.07 -11.23 -5.82
N ILE A 73 -9.84 -12.23 -6.28
CA ILE A 73 -10.60 -13.14 -5.38
C ILE A 73 -9.66 -13.86 -4.41
N GLY A 74 -8.51 -14.33 -4.90
CA GLY A 74 -7.48 -14.95 -4.06
C GLY A 74 -6.98 -14.01 -2.96
N ASN A 75 -6.76 -12.74 -3.28
CA ASN A 75 -6.38 -11.74 -2.30
C ASN A 75 -7.48 -11.44 -1.27
N VAL A 76 -8.73 -11.30 -1.70
CA VAL A 76 -9.87 -11.10 -0.79
C VAL A 76 -10.01 -12.28 0.18
N ARG A 77 -9.79 -13.51 -0.28
CA ARG A 77 -9.78 -14.69 0.62
C ARG A 77 -8.64 -14.64 1.63
N ARG A 78 -7.42 -14.30 1.21
CA ARG A 78 -6.28 -14.14 2.13
C ARG A 78 -6.56 -13.08 3.19
N LEU A 79 -7.16 -11.96 2.79
CA LEU A 79 -7.58 -10.92 3.72
C LEU A 79 -8.63 -11.45 4.71
N ALA A 80 -9.63 -12.19 4.24
CA ALA A 80 -10.67 -12.76 5.10
C ALA A 80 -10.10 -13.73 6.15
N TYR A 81 -9.12 -14.57 5.79
CA TYR A 81 -8.42 -15.42 6.75
C TYR A 81 -7.65 -14.62 7.79
N HIS A 82 -6.94 -13.57 7.36
CA HIS A 82 -6.24 -12.70 8.31
C HIS A 82 -7.21 -12.01 9.28
N VAL A 83 -8.35 -11.53 8.77
CA VAL A 83 -9.42 -10.97 9.61
C VAL A 83 -9.90 -12.02 10.61
N GLU A 84 -10.20 -13.24 10.16
CA GLU A 84 -10.62 -14.33 11.03
C GLU A 84 -9.62 -14.58 12.18
N ASP A 85 -8.33 -14.69 11.89
CA ASP A 85 -7.29 -14.92 12.89
C ASP A 85 -7.23 -13.80 13.94
N VAL A 86 -7.29 -12.54 13.50
CA VAL A 86 -7.26 -11.37 14.38
C VAL A 86 -8.50 -11.31 15.26
N ILE A 87 -9.66 -11.63 14.70
CA ILE A 87 -10.96 -11.61 15.36
C ILE A 87 -11.07 -12.75 16.38
N ASP A 88 -10.54 -13.95 16.09
CA ASP A 88 -10.45 -15.04 17.05
C ASP A 88 -9.54 -14.69 18.23
N LYS A 89 -8.36 -14.14 17.96
CA LYS A 89 -7.42 -13.66 18.98
C LYS A 89 -8.06 -12.58 19.86
N TYR A 90 -8.78 -11.64 19.25
CA TYR A 90 -9.53 -10.60 19.96
C TYR A 90 -10.59 -11.18 20.89
N SER A 91 -11.40 -12.12 20.38
CA SER A 91 -12.44 -12.79 21.17
C SER A 91 -11.85 -13.56 22.35
N TYR A 92 -10.81 -14.35 22.09
CA TYR A 92 -10.12 -15.15 23.10
C TYR A 92 -9.57 -14.27 24.23
N GLU A 93 -8.85 -13.20 23.91
CA GLU A 93 -8.25 -12.32 24.91
C GLU A 93 -9.30 -11.50 25.69
N ALA A 94 -10.39 -11.10 25.04
CA ALA A 94 -11.48 -10.38 25.70
C ALA A 94 -12.22 -11.28 26.70
N LEU A 95 -12.56 -12.51 26.31
CA LEU A 95 -13.22 -13.48 27.18
C LEU A 95 -12.30 -13.94 28.31
N LYS A 96 -11.03 -14.20 28.02
CA LYS A 96 -10.02 -14.52 29.03
C LYS A 96 -9.88 -13.41 30.06
N LEU A 97 -9.82 -12.15 29.63
CA LEU A 97 -9.74 -11.00 30.54
C LEU A 97 -11.02 -10.85 31.38
N LYS A 98 -12.19 -11.18 30.83
CA LYS A 98 -13.45 -11.21 31.59
C LYS A 98 -13.39 -12.27 32.70
N ASP A 99 -12.95 -13.48 32.37
CA ASP A 99 -12.88 -14.61 33.32
C ASP A 99 -11.79 -14.39 34.39
N GLU A 100 -10.64 -13.84 33.99
CA GLU A 100 -9.58 -13.42 34.91
C GLU A 100 -10.01 -12.22 35.79
N GLY A 101 -11.03 -11.48 35.38
CA GLY A 101 -11.57 -10.29 36.03
C GLY A 101 -12.41 -10.54 37.28
N PHE A 102 -12.67 -11.79 37.66
CA PHE A 102 -13.39 -12.12 38.90
C PHE A 102 -12.47 -12.08 40.15
N LEU A 103 -11.13 -12.01 40.00
CA LEU A 103 -10.18 -12.00 41.12
C LEU A 103 -9.12 -10.87 41.05
N ASN A 104 -9.40 -9.87 41.88
CA ASN A 104 -8.63 -8.72 42.38
C ASN A 104 -7.07 -8.86 42.48
N ARG A 105 -6.30 -8.48 41.43
CA ARG A 105 -4.90 -7.97 41.53
C ARG A 105 -4.57 -6.97 40.38
N TYR A 106 -4.53 -5.67 40.69
CA TYR A 106 -5.02 -4.60 39.81
C TYR A 106 -4.05 -3.79 38.92
N ALA A 107 -2.71 -3.93 38.99
CA ALA A 107 -1.81 -3.06 38.21
C ALA A 107 -0.95 -3.78 37.13
N ILE A 108 -0.24 -4.86 37.51
CA ILE A 108 0.76 -5.52 36.65
C ILE A 108 0.12 -6.31 35.49
N ARG A 109 -1.10 -6.82 35.66
CA ARG A 109 -1.83 -7.54 34.61
C ARG A 109 -2.48 -6.60 33.59
N SER A 110 -2.96 -5.44 34.05
CA SER A 110 -3.55 -4.42 33.18
C SER A 110 -2.59 -4.01 32.07
N SER A 111 -1.29 -3.91 32.32
CA SER A 111 -0.31 -3.55 31.29
C SER A 111 -0.10 -4.65 30.25
N ARG A 112 -0.21 -5.92 30.63
CA ARG A 112 -0.07 -7.06 29.70
C ARG A 112 -1.24 -7.12 28.71
N HIS A 113 -2.48 -7.07 29.20
CA HIS A 113 -3.64 -7.07 28.31
C HIS A 113 -3.69 -5.81 27.44
N ILE A 114 -3.33 -4.65 28.00
CA ILE A 114 -3.18 -3.44 27.20
C ILE A 114 -2.22 -3.66 26.03
N LYS A 115 -1.02 -4.22 26.28
CA LYS A 115 -0.06 -4.53 25.20
C LYS A 115 -0.63 -5.48 24.15
N VAL A 116 -1.37 -6.51 24.56
CA VAL A 116 -1.97 -7.48 23.63
C VAL A 116 -3.05 -6.80 22.78
N PHE A 117 -3.95 -6.03 23.39
CA PHE A 117 -4.99 -5.30 22.66
C PHE A 117 -4.42 -4.19 21.77
N SER A 118 -3.32 -3.53 22.18
CA SER A 118 -2.64 -2.55 21.33
C SER A 118 -2.06 -3.22 20.07
N LYS A 119 -1.46 -4.40 20.19
CA LYS A 119 -1.01 -5.19 19.02
C LYS A 119 -2.17 -5.60 18.11
N ILE A 120 -3.29 -6.02 18.69
CA ILE A 120 -4.50 -6.32 17.91
C ILE A 120 -5.00 -5.06 17.16
N ALA A 121 -4.93 -3.89 17.79
CA ALA A 121 -5.29 -2.64 17.11
C ALA A 121 -4.33 -2.30 15.96
N GLU A 122 -3.04 -2.58 16.10
CA GLU A 122 -2.05 -2.46 15.03
C GLU A 122 -2.37 -3.43 13.86
N GLU A 123 -2.65 -4.70 14.15
CA GLU A 123 -3.05 -5.70 13.14
C GLU A 123 -4.34 -5.29 12.41
N VAL A 124 -5.31 -4.69 13.11
CA VAL A 124 -6.54 -4.15 12.50
C VAL A 124 -6.24 -2.98 11.56
N ILE A 125 -5.27 -2.12 11.88
CA ILE A 125 -4.83 -1.04 10.99
C ILE A 125 -4.18 -1.63 9.72
N GLU A 126 -3.38 -2.68 9.85
CA GLU A 126 -2.78 -3.39 8.69
C GLU A 126 -3.85 -4.03 7.79
N ILE A 127 -4.92 -4.57 8.38
CA ILE A 127 -6.08 -5.07 7.64
C ILE A 127 -6.76 -3.93 6.87
N GLU A 128 -7.01 -2.77 7.49
CA GLU A 128 -7.60 -1.61 6.81
C GLU A 128 -6.73 -1.15 5.62
N MET A 129 -5.40 -1.08 5.80
CA MET A 129 -4.48 -0.74 4.71
C MET A 129 -4.50 -1.79 3.59
N SER A 130 -4.67 -3.06 3.94
CA SER A 130 -4.79 -4.14 2.96
C SER A 130 -6.11 -4.06 2.20
N MET A 131 -7.22 -3.73 2.87
CA MET A 131 -8.52 -3.47 2.24
C MET A 131 -8.43 -2.31 1.25
N GLN A 132 -7.83 -1.18 1.64
CA GLN A 132 -7.64 -0.03 0.75
C GLN A 132 -6.85 -0.40 -0.51
N ARG A 133 -5.84 -1.27 -0.39
CA ARG A 133 -5.09 -1.79 -1.54
C ARG A 133 -5.93 -2.68 -2.46
N LEU A 134 -6.88 -3.44 -1.90
CA LEU A 134 -7.73 -4.38 -2.65
C LEU A 134 -8.96 -3.75 -3.28
N ILE A 135 -9.58 -2.79 -2.59
CA ILE A 135 -10.63 -1.94 -3.13
C ILE A 135 -10.02 -1.01 -4.17
N GLY A 136 -8.74 -0.65 -3.97
CA GLY A 136 -8.04 0.35 -4.76
C GLY A 136 -8.61 1.72 -4.46
N SER A 137 -7.76 2.73 -4.40
CA SER A 137 -8.13 4.06 -4.88
C SER A 137 -8.29 4.00 -6.41
N ASP A 138 -9.22 3.16 -6.88
CA ASP A 138 -9.57 2.89 -8.27
C ASP A 138 -11.01 3.38 -8.52
N GLU A 139 -11.42 4.52 -7.94
CA GLU A 139 -12.73 5.10 -8.26
C GLU A 139 -12.85 5.46 -9.77
N ASP A 140 -11.76 5.48 -10.55
CA ASP A 140 -11.82 5.87 -11.97
C ASP A 140 -11.04 4.98 -12.99
N LEU A 141 -10.34 3.90 -12.58
CA LEU A 141 -9.35 3.23 -13.48
C LEU A 141 -9.66 1.75 -13.76
N VAL A 142 -10.61 1.50 -14.66
CA VAL A 142 -10.95 0.16 -15.16
C VAL A 142 -9.97 -0.26 -16.28
N GLY A 143 -9.61 -1.54 -16.34
CA GLY A 143 -8.90 -2.13 -17.49
C GLY A 143 -7.36 -2.05 -17.46
N ILE A 144 -6.75 -1.48 -16.42
CA ILE A 144 -5.28 -1.36 -16.30
C ILE A 144 -4.64 -2.43 -15.40
N GLY A 145 -5.45 -3.28 -14.76
CA GLY A 145 -5.00 -4.20 -13.70
C GLY A 145 -3.90 -5.19 -14.10
N GLU A 146 -3.98 -5.74 -15.32
CA GLU A 146 -2.96 -6.68 -15.83
C GLU A 146 -1.62 -5.99 -16.05
N ASN A 147 -1.62 -4.86 -16.76
CA ASN A 147 -0.41 -4.09 -17.04
C ASN A 147 0.20 -3.51 -15.75
N ARG A 148 -0.65 -3.15 -14.77
CA ARG A 148 -0.21 -2.74 -13.43
C ARG A 148 0.55 -3.87 -12.75
N GLY A 149 -0.01 -5.09 -12.73
CA GLY A 149 0.64 -6.25 -12.12
C GLY A 149 2.01 -6.54 -12.72
N LYS A 150 2.11 -6.55 -14.06
CA LYS A 150 3.37 -6.73 -14.79
C LYS A 150 4.40 -5.64 -14.45
N LEU A 151 3.97 -4.38 -14.43
CA LEU A 151 4.86 -3.26 -14.14
C LEU A 151 5.36 -3.31 -12.68
N THR A 152 4.50 -3.67 -11.73
CA THR A 152 4.90 -3.88 -10.33
C THR A 152 5.85 -5.06 -10.16
N GLU A 153 5.62 -6.17 -10.87
CA GLU A 153 6.52 -7.33 -10.85
C GLU A 153 7.92 -6.96 -11.33
N TRP A 154 8.03 -6.26 -12.46
CA TRP A 154 9.31 -5.79 -12.99
C TRP A 154 10.05 -4.83 -12.05
N LEU A 155 9.33 -4.06 -11.21
CA LEU A 155 9.95 -3.19 -10.21
C LEU A 155 10.48 -3.94 -8.97
N ILE A 156 9.96 -5.13 -8.68
CA ILE A 156 10.30 -5.92 -7.50
C ILE A 156 11.40 -6.95 -7.80
N THR A 157 11.60 -7.31 -9.07
CA THR A 157 12.64 -8.26 -9.49
C THR A 157 14.02 -7.76 -9.08
N ASP A 158 14.70 -8.53 -8.23
CA ASP A 158 16.02 -8.23 -7.64
C ASP A 158 17.18 -8.53 -8.62
N GLU A 159 16.99 -8.17 -9.90
CA GLU A 159 18.08 -8.22 -10.87
C GLU A 159 19.07 -7.10 -10.56
N LYS A 160 20.35 -7.46 -10.40
CA LYS A 160 21.44 -6.58 -9.92
C LYS A 160 21.85 -5.46 -10.89
N GLU A 161 21.07 -5.20 -11.93
CA GLU A 161 21.38 -4.23 -12.97
C GLU A 161 20.32 -3.13 -13.05
N THR A 162 20.74 -1.94 -13.46
CA THR A 162 19.87 -0.81 -13.77
C THR A 162 18.78 -1.24 -14.76
N THR A 163 17.57 -1.49 -14.26
CA THR A 163 16.45 -1.90 -15.11
C THR A 163 15.77 -0.68 -15.73
N VAL A 164 15.82 -0.55 -17.05
CA VAL A 164 15.04 0.46 -17.79
C VAL A 164 13.73 -0.18 -18.28
N ILE A 165 12.60 0.28 -17.75
CA ILE A 165 11.27 -0.18 -18.18
C ILE A 165 10.64 0.86 -19.10
N THR A 166 10.31 0.45 -20.32
CA THR A 166 9.64 1.32 -21.29
C THR A 166 8.15 0.99 -21.40
N VAL A 167 7.27 1.98 -21.21
CA VAL A 167 5.83 1.86 -21.42
C VAL A 167 5.43 2.63 -22.67
N SER A 168 5.20 1.92 -23.77
CA SER A 168 4.88 2.50 -25.08
C SER A 168 3.47 2.14 -25.56
N GLY A 169 2.94 2.91 -26.51
CA GLY A 169 1.61 2.73 -27.07
C GLY A 169 1.00 4.02 -27.60
N MET A 170 -0.13 3.92 -28.30
CA MET A 170 -0.83 5.08 -28.89
C MET A 170 -1.22 6.13 -27.84
N GLY A 171 -1.37 7.38 -28.27
CA GLY A 171 -1.89 8.46 -27.42
C GLY A 171 -3.30 8.14 -26.90
N GLY A 172 -3.64 8.61 -25.70
CA GLY A 172 -4.96 8.39 -25.11
C GLY A 172 -5.19 7.01 -24.44
N LEU A 173 -4.27 6.05 -24.56
CA LEU A 173 -4.39 4.72 -23.93
C LEU A 173 -4.14 4.69 -22.41
N GLY A 174 -3.98 5.84 -21.76
CA GLY A 174 -3.77 5.89 -20.31
C GLY A 174 -2.39 5.41 -19.82
N LYS A 175 -1.35 5.46 -20.67
CA LYS A 175 0.03 5.07 -20.28
C LYS A 175 0.56 5.83 -19.07
N THR A 176 0.50 7.16 -19.13
CA THR A 176 0.87 8.05 -18.02
C THR A 176 0.06 7.72 -16.77
N THR A 177 -1.24 7.41 -16.93
CA THR A 177 -2.12 7.01 -15.84
C THR A 177 -1.69 5.70 -15.18
N LEU A 178 -1.36 4.68 -15.98
CA LEU A 178 -0.84 3.40 -15.50
C LEU A 178 0.47 3.59 -14.73
N VAL A 179 1.44 4.30 -15.32
CA VAL A 179 2.76 4.54 -14.69
C VAL A 179 2.60 5.35 -13.41
N LYS A 180 1.71 6.35 -13.39
CA LYS A 180 1.42 7.17 -12.21
C LYS A 180 0.80 6.35 -11.09
N ASN A 181 -0.16 5.49 -11.42
CA ASN A 181 -0.79 4.58 -10.46
C ASN A 181 0.23 3.66 -9.78
N VAL A 182 1.20 3.11 -10.55
CA VAL A 182 2.27 2.27 -9.99
C VAL A 182 3.26 3.11 -9.19
N TYR A 183 3.72 4.24 -9.73
CA TYR A 183 4.69 5.11 -9.06
C TYR A 183 4.19 5.56 -7.68
N ASP A 184 2.95 6.04 -7.58
CA ASP A 184 2.40 6.52 -6.31
C ASP A 184 2.26 5.42 -5.24
N ARG A 185 2.08 4.16 -5.67
CA ARG A 185 1.99 2.98 -4.79
C ARG A 185 3.36 2.48 -4.35
N GLU A 186 4.32 2.46 -5.27
CA GLU A 186 5.61 1.79 -5.05
C GLU A 186 6.72 2.73 -4.63
N LYS A 187 6.61 4.06 -4.81
CA LYS A 187 7.69 5.02 -4.49
C LYS A 187 8.23 4.91 -3.05
N ALA A 188 7.39 4.52 -2.09
CA ALA A 188 7.82 4.30 -0.70
C ALA A 188 8.78 3.12 -0.54
N ASN A 189 8.79 2.16 -1.48
CA ASN A 189 9.72 1.04 -1.53
C ASN A 189 11.08 1.40 -2.14
N PHE A 190 11.27 2.67 -2.56
CA PHE A 190 12.50 3.25 -3.10
C PHE A 190 12.91 4.48 -2.27
N PRO A 191 13.32 4.26 -1.01
CA PRO A 191 13.52 5.34 -0.03
C PRO A 191 14.74 6.22 -0.32
N ASP A 192 15.69 5.73 -1.12
CA ASP A 192 16.94 6.46 -1.37
C ASP A 192 16.75 7.65 -2.33
N ALA A 193 15.91 7.48 -3.36
CA ALA A 193 15.47 8.56 -4.25
C ALA A 193 14.26 8.12 -5.08
N HIS A 194 13.28 9.02 -5.25
CA HIS A 194 12.23 8.84 -6.23
C HIS A 194 11.86 10.15 -6.94
N ALA A 195 11.76 10.14 -8.27
CA ALA A 195 11.50 11.34 -9.05
C ALA A 195 10.55 11.06 -10.22
N TRP A 196 9.72 12.06 -10.55
CA TRP A 196 8.86 12.07 -11.73
C TRP A 196 9.16 13.31 -12.55
N ILE A 197 9.57 13.16 -13.80
CA ILE A 197 9.91 14.27 -14.69
C ILE A 197 9.10 14.14 -15.97
N VAL A 198 8.44 15.21 -16.38
CA VAL A 198 7.80 15.29 -17.68
C VAL A 198 8.84 15.81 -18.67
N VAL A 199 9.14 15.03 -19.71
CA VAL A 199 10.08 15.39 -20.75
C VAL A 199 9.30 16.05 -21.87
N SER A 200 9.65 17.30 -22.19
CA SER A 200 9.05 17.98 -23.33
C SER A 200 9.57 17.38 -24.64
N ARG A 201 8.75 17.38 -25.71
CA ARG A 201 9.16 16.96 -27.07
C ARG A 201 10.50 17.57 -27.51
N THR A 202 10.67 18.85 -27.17
CA THR A 202 11.94 19.58 -27.31
C THR A 202 12.43 19.91 -25.92
N TYR A 203 13.64 19.48 -25.58
CA TYR A 203 14.24 19.72 -24.27
C TYR A 203 15.72 20.09 -24.42
N VAL A 204 16.24 20.83 -23.45
CA VAL A 204 17.67 21.09 -23.30
C VAL A 204 18.21 20.09 -22.28
N VAL A 205 19.22 19.31 -22.67
CA VAL A 205 19.79 18.24 -21.82
C VAL A 205 20.19 18.74 -20.44
N VAL A 206 20.88 19.88 -20.38
CA VAL A 206 21.32 20.50 -19.12
C VAL A 206 20.13 20.80 -18.19
N ASP A 207 19.00 21.25 -18.73
CA ASP A 207 17.82 21.59 -17.92
C ASP A 207 17.12 20.32 -17.42
N LEU A 208 17.09 19.26 -18.23
CA LEU A 208 16.58 17.95 -17.82
C LEU A 208 17.40 17.36 -16.66
N LEU A 209 18.72 17.35 -16.77
CA LEU A 209 19.61 16.82 -15.73
C LEU A 209 19.53 17.65 -14.44
N LYS A 210 19.45 18.99 -14.55
CA LYS A 210 19.21 19.87 -13.39
C LYS A 210 17.88 19.59 -12.72
N ALA A 211 16.80 19.40 -13.50
CA ALA A 211 15.49 19.07 -12.97
C ALA A 211 15.52 17.73 -12.21
N LEU A 212 16.24 16.74 -12.73
CA LEU A 212 16.43 15.45 -12.05
C LEU A 212 17.21 15.59 -10.75
N LEU A 213 18.38 16.23 -10.80
CA LEU A 213 19.21 16.48 -9.62
C LEU A 213 18.42 17.17 -8.50
N THR A 214 17.65 18.20 -8.85
CA THR A 214 16.82 18.93 -7.89
C THR A 214 15.80 18.01 -7.21
N LYS A 215 15.20 17.06 -7.95
CA LYS A 215 14.20 16.13 -7.40
C LYS A 215 14.78 15.01 -6.56
N ILE A 216 16.00 14.53 -6.87
CA ILE A 216 16.61 13.42 -6.13
C ILE A 216 17.42 13.88 -4.91
N GLN A 217 17.84 15.15 -4.84
CA GLN A 217 18.77 15.63 -3.82
C GLN A 217 18.12 16.44 -2.67
N TYR A 218 16.87 16.88 -2.80
CA TYR A 218 16.07 17.66 -1.81
C TYR A 218 16.74 18.88 -1.13
N THR A 219 18.01 19.18 -1.39
CA THR A 219 18.81 20.15 -0.63
C THR A 219 18.99 21.43 -1.44
N GLN A 220 18.62 22.57 -0.85
CA GLN A 220 18.71 23.91 -1.43
C GLN A 220 20.15 24.47 -1.46
N GLU A 221 21.13 23.71 -1.94
CA GLU A 221 22.39 24.35 -2.35
C GLU A 221 22.27 24.71 -3.82
N SER A 222 21.76 25.93 -4.07
CA SER A 222 21.87 26.52 -5.39
C SER A 222 23.35 26.57 -5.78
N PRO A 223 23.74 26.07 -6.96
CA PRO A 223 25.12 26.21 -7.41
C PRO A 223 25.52 27.70 -7.42
N PRO A 224 26.80 28.02 -7.12
CA PRO A 224 27.25 29.39 -7.00
C PRO A 224 26.86 30.23 -8.23
N PRO A 225 26.39 31.48 -8.05
CA PRO A 225 25.93 32.32 -9.15
C PRO A 225 27.02 32.45 -10.23
N GLY A 226 26.75 31.96 -11.44
CA GLY A 226 27.67 32.02 -12.57
C GLY A 226 28.29 30.68 -12.99
N ALA A 227 28.15 29.62 -12.19
CA ALA A 227 28.52 28.27 -12.61
C ALA A 227 27.51 27.76 -13.67
N ARG A 228 28.01 27.44 -14.87
CA ARG A 228 27.25 26.68 -15.87
C ARG A 228 27.78 25.25 -15.85
N PRO A 229 27.24 24.38 -14.98
CA PRO A 229 27.66 22.99 -14.97
C PRO A 229 27.34 22.38 -16.33
N ASP A 230 28.31 21.68 -16.89
CA ASP A 230 28.16 21.02 -18.18
C ASP A 230 27.42 19.68 -18.03
N VAL A 231 27.11 19.04 -19.17
CA VAL A 231 26.37 17.78 -19.18
C VAL A 231 27.11 16.68 -18.43
N TYR A 232 28.44 16.65 -18.51
CA TYR A 232 29.26 15.61 -17.89
C TYR A 232 29.23 15.74 -16.37
N GLU A 233 29.42 16.94 -15.83
CA GLU A 233 29.36 17.21 -14.38
C GLU A 233 28.00 16.82 -13.78
N LEU A 234 26.91 17.17 -14.46
CA LEU A 234 25.56 16.85 -14.01
C LEU A 234 25.28 15.34 -14.08
N THR A 235 25.68 14.67 -15.16
CA THR A 235 25.54 13.21 -15.30
C THR A 235 26.35 12.47 -14.24
N GLU A 236 27.59 12.86 -13.97
CA GLU A 236 28.40 12.21 -12.93
C GLU A 236 27.84 12.45 -11.52
N ALA A 237 27.29 13.64 -11.24
CA ALA A 237 26.60 13.91 -9.99
C ALA A 237 25.37 13.01 -9.82
N ILE A 238 24.55 12.83 -10.87
CA ILE A 238 23.40 11.94 -10.85
C ILE A 238 23.84 10.49 -10.60
N LYS A 239 24.77 9.97 -11.39
CA LYS A 239 25.29 8.60 -11.23
C LYS A 239 25.77 8.33 -9.82
N LYS A 240 26.53 9.26 -9.24
CA LYS A 240 27.03 9.15 -7.85
C LYS A 240 25.91 9.10 -6.82
N ILE A 241 24.79 9.78 -7.06
CA ILE A 241 23.61 9.73 -6.19
C ILE A 241 22.89 8.39 -6.33
N LEU A 242 22.76 7.88 -7.56
CA LEU A 242 22.03 6.64 -7.84
C LEU A 242 22.84 5.38 -7.52
N GLN A 243 24.17 5.51 -7.46
CA GLN A 243 25.09 4.40 -7.22
C GLN A 243 24.81 3.72 -5.87
N ASP A 244 24.68 2.40 -5.89
CA ASP A 244 24.42 1.53 -4.74
C ASP A 244 23.16 1.90 -3.93
N ARG A 245 22.19 2.55 -4.59
CA ARG A 245 20.93 3.01 -3.98
C ARG A 245 19.71 2.48 -4.70
N LYS A 246 18.66 2.19 -3.94
CA LYS A 246 17.38 1.74 -4.47
C LYS A 246 16.53 2.96 -4.87
N CYS A 247 16.63 3.33 -6.14
CA CYS A 247 16.00 4.54 -6.68
C CYS A 247 14.88 4.22 -7.69
N LEU A 248 13.87 5.10 -7.79
CA LEU A 248 12.80 5.03 -8.79
C LEU A 248 12.63 6.34 -9.55
N ILE A 249 13.01 6.36 -10.82
CA ILE A 249 12.91 7.56 -11.68
C ILE A 249 11.92 7.29 -12.81
N VAL A 250 10.96 8.19 -12.98
CA VAL A 250 10.01 8.19 -14.09
C VAL A 250 10.29 9.37 -15.01
N LEU A 251 10.53 9.07 -16.28
CA LEU A 251 10.55 10.05 -17.37
C LEU A 251 9.26 9.89 -18.18
N ASP A 252 8.35 10.84 -18.05
CA ASP A 252 7.04 10.85 -18.71
C ASP A 252 7.10 11.63 -20.03
N ASP A 253 6.32 11.18 -21.02
CA ASP A 253 6.27 11.75 -22.37
C ASP A 253 7.63 11.85 -23.11
N VAL A 254 8.45 10.77 -23.07
CA VAL A 254 9.75 10.73 -23.77
C VAL A 254 9.59 10.44 -25.27
N TRP A 255 10.14 11.32 -26.11
CA TRP A 255 10.13 11.19 -27.58
C TRP A 255 11.45 10.73 -28.18
N ASN A 256 12.57 10.87 -27.45
CA ASN A 256 13.91 10.51 -27.90
C ASN A 256 14.59 9.57 -26.88
N PRO A 257 15.08 8.39 -27.30
CA PRO A 257 15.85 7.48 -26.45
C PRO A 257 17.04 8.11 -25.72
N GLU A 258 17.64 9.16 -26.29
CA GLU A 258 18.75 9.87 -25.67
C GLU A 258 18.42 10.44 -24.28
N ALA A 259 17.14 10.68 -23.97
CA ALA A 259 16.72 11.21 -22.68
C ALA A 259 17.07 10.28 -21.50
N TYR A 260 16.98 8.96 -21.70
CA TYR A 260 17.27 7.98 -20.63
C TYR A 260 18.65 7.34 -20.76
N SER A 261 19.38 7.51 -21.86
CA SER A 261 20.77 7.03 -21.97
C SER A 261 21.78 7.91 -21.21
N LEU A 262 21.35 9.07 -20.73
CA LEU A 262 22.17 10.06 -20.03
C LEU A 262 22.13 9.91 -18.50
N ILE A 263 21.26 9.04 -17.98
CA ILE A 263 20.95 8.80 -16.57
C ILE A 263 21.38 7.38 -16.23
#